data_AF-J3MNA2-F1
#
_entry.id   AF-J3MNA2-F1
#
_cell.length_a   1.000
_cell.length_b   1.000
_cell.length_c   1.000
_cell.angle_alpha   90.00
_cell.angle_beta   90.00
_cell.angle_gamma   90.00
#
_symmetry.space_group_name_H-M   'P 1'
#
loop_
_entity.id
_entity.type
_entity.pdbx_description
1 polymer ?
#
loop_
_entity_poly.entity_id
_entity_poly.type
_entity_poly.pdbx_seq_one_letter_code
_entity_poly.pdbx_strand_id
1 'polypeptide(L)'
;MPLYEPPGVSFDEYLLDRARVFRAMFPDESRSQRLSDEEWRVQMLPLQFLLLTVHPVVVMQLRHRDGVLDLRITEWELRGLERGYAPASFDLGVRGSLYADRSRGRRACRLRGHLKISITCVLPPPMRLVPKDVMRGVAESVLQRLAEKMKRDVDVGLIADFQKFRREKAAAAAATAES
;
A
#
# COMPACT_ATOMS: atom_id res chain seq x y z
N MET A 1 2.27 16.93 -6.00
CA MET A 1 2.82 17.25 -7.33
C MET A 1 3.07 15.94 -8.07
N PRO A 2 2.71 15.79 -9.36
CA PRO A 2 3.06 14.58 -10.10
C PRO A 2 4.57 14.49 -10.33
N LEU A 3 5.17 13.32 -10.08
CA LEU A 3 6.54 13.01 -10.47
C LEU A 3 6.60 12.86 -11.98
N TYR A 4 7.60 13.48 -12.61
CA TYR A 4 7.91 13.27 -14.02
C TYR A 4 9.19 12.44 -14.15
N GLU A 5 9.21 11.57 -15.16
CA GLU A 5 10.39 10.78 -15.50
C GLU A 5 11.53 11.71 -15.97
N PRO A 6 12.65 11.77 -15.24
CA PRO A 6 13.80 12.60 -15.61
C PRO A 6 14.69 11.89 -16.64
N PRO A 7 15.57 12.62 -17.34
CA PRO A 7 16.57 12.00 -18.20
C PRO A 7 17.50 11.07 -17.41
N GLY A 8 17.73 9.86 -17.91
CA GLY A 8 18.72 8.91 -17.37
C GLY A 8 18.24 7.98 -16.25
N VAL A 9 17.00 8.10 -15.78
CA VAL A 9 16.41 7.21 -14.76
C VAL A 9 14.96 6.92 -15.14
N SER A 10 14.58 5.64 -15.25
CA SER A 10 13.23 5.26 -15.63
C SER A 10 12.37 4.79 -14.45
N PHE A 11 11.06 4.99 -14.55
CA PHE A 11 10.12 4.42 -13.59
C PHE A 11 10.07 2.89 -13.66
N ASP A 12 10.25 2.29 -14.84
CA ASP A 12 10.27 0.82 -14.96
C ASP A 12 11.44 0.23 -14.17
N GLU A 13 12.62 0.83 -14.30
CA GLU A 13 13.81 0.41 -13.54
C GLU A 13 13.59 0.56 -12.03
N TYR A 14 12.94 1.65 -11.60
CA TYR A 14 12.55 1.83 -10.21
C TYR A 14 11.58 0.75 -9.71
N LEU A 15 10.59 0.38 -10.53
CA LEU A 15 9.56 -0.61 -10.17
C LEU A 15 10.09 -2.06 -10.13
N LEU A 16 11.24 -2.34 -10.76
CA LEU A 16 11.92 -3.64 -10.64
C LEU A 16 12.45 -3.89 -9.22
N ASP A 17 12.85 -2.83 -8.51
CA ASP A 17 13.33 -2.92 -7.12
C ASP A 17 12.15 -2.98 -6.14
N ARG A 18 11.50 -4.15 -6.09
CA ARG A 18 10.30 -4.38 -5.26
C ARG A 18 10.53 -4.11 -3.79
N ALA A 19 11.72 -4.44 -3.26
CA ALA A 19 12.03 -4.23 -1.86
C ALA A 19 12.13 -2.74 -1.52
N ARG A 20 12.74 -1.95 -2.40
CA ARG A 20 12.74 -0.48 -2.30
C ARG A 20 11.34 0.10 -2.38
N VAL A 21 10.57 -0.28 -3.40
CA VAL A 21 9.20 0.22 -3.58
C VAL A 21 8.32 -0.13 -2.37
N PHE A 22 8.47 -1.35 -1.83
CA PHE A 22 7.80 -1.76 -0.60
C PHE A 22 8.16 -0.86 0.58
N ARG A 23 9.46 -0.65 0.85
CA ARG A 23 9.94 0.21 1.94
C ARG A 23 9.50 1.66 1.79
N ALA A 24 9.39 2.14 0.55
CA ALA A 24 8.84 3.46 0.28
C ALA A 24 7.38 3.57 0.75
N MET A 25 6.54 2.57 0.45
CA MET A 25 5.13 2.55 0.88
C MET A 25 4.95 2.23 2.37
N PHE A 26 5.85 1.44 2.96
CA PHE A 26 5.82 1.00 4.36
C PHE A 26 7.18 1.26 5.02
N PRO A 27 7.50 2.52 5.37
CA PRO A 27 8.83 2.90 5.84
C PRO A 27 9.16 2.46 7.27
N ASP A 28 8.15 2.08 8.04
CA ASP A 28 8.31 1.60 9.42
C ASP A 28 8.73 0.13 9.44
N GLU A 29 10.04 -0.10 9.41
CA GLU A 29 10.62 -1.44 9.39
C GLU A 29 10.25 -2.27 10.64
N SER A 30 10.01 -1.63 11.79
CA SER A 30 9.61 -2.33 13.03
C SER A 30 8.27 -3.04 12.89
N ARG A 31 7.44 -2.60 11.93
CA ARG A 31 6.11 -3.14 11.66
C ARG A 31 6.06 -3.97 10.38
N SER A 32 7.20 -4.22 9.73
CA SER A 32 7.26 -4.99 8.50
C SER A 32 8.28 -6.11 8.58
N GLN A 33 7.92 -7.29 8.11
CA GLN A 33 8.79 -8.45 8.04
C GLN A 33 8.73 -9.04 6.64
N ARG A 34 9.87 -9.18 5.97
CA ARG A 34 9.94 -9.86 4.68
C ARG A 34 9.75 -11.37 4.90
N LEU A 35 8.79 -11.97 4.21
CA LEU A 35 8.53 -13.41 4.23
C LEU A 35 9.19 -14.12 3.05
N SER A 36 9.21 -13.48 1.89
CA SER A 36 9.83 -14.00 0.66
C SER A 36 10.30 -12.87 -0.26
N ASP A 37 10.72 -13.22 -1.47
CA ASP A 37 11.09 -12.21 -2.47
C ASP A 37 9.92 -11.35 -2.94
N GLU A 38 8.70 -11.86 -2.82
CA GLU A 38 7.48 -11.20 -3.27
C GLU A 38 6.53 -10.85 -2.12
N GLU A 39 6.79 -11.28 -0.88
CA GLU A 39 5.82 -11.17 0.22
C GLU A 39 6.40 -10.57 1.49
N TRP A 40 5.59 -9.71 2.13
CA TRP A 40 5.90 -9.04 3.38
C TRP A 40 4.71 -9.08 4.32
N ARG A 41 4.96 -9.41 5.58
CA ARG A 41 4.00 -9.27 6.68
C ARG A 41 4.08 -7.84 7.22
N VAL A 42 2.96 -7.15 7.29
CA VAL A 42 2.85 -5.76 7.75
C VAL A 42 1.86 -5.65 8.88
N GLN A 43 2.28 -5.10 10.00
CA GLN A 43 1.41 -4.64 11.07
C GLN A 43 0.91 -3.24 10.73
N MET A 44 -0.40 -3.11 10.56
CA MET A 44 -1.04 -1.83 10.26
C MET A 44 -1.23 -1.02 11.54
N LEU A 45 -1.31 0.31 11.41
CA LEU A 45 -1.68 1.14 12.57
C LEU A 45 -3.08 0.76 13.06
N PRO A 46 -3.34 0.89 14.37
CA PRO A 46 -4.65 0.58 14.94
C PRO A 46 -5.75 1.39 14.24
N LEU A 47 -6.88 0.73 14.00
CA LEU A 47 -8.09 1.36 13.48
C LEU A 47 -9.14 1.41 14.57
N GLN A 48 -9.67 2.59 14.85
CA GLN A 48 -10.73 2.79 15.82
C GLN A 48 -12.05 3.15 15.14
N PHE A 49 -13.10 2.41 15.47
CA PHE A 49 -14.45 2.66 15.02
C PHE A 49 -15.45 2.21 16.08
N LEU A 50 -16.49 3.02 16.31
CA LEU A 50 -17.41 2.84 17.44
C LEU A 50 -16.61 2.68 18.75
N LEU A 51 -16.78 1.56 19.44
CA LEU A 51 -16.11 1.20 20.68
C LEU A 51 -14.95 0.21 20.46
N LEU A 52 -14.62 -0.11 19.21
CA LEU A 52 -13.65 -1.14 18.85
C LEU A 52 -12.34 -0.53 18.37
N THR A 53 -11.24 -1.12 18.84
CA THR A 53 -9.88 -0.84 18.37
C THR A 53 -9.29 -2.12 17.83
N VAL A 54 -9.03 -2.16 16.53
CA VAL A 54 -8.45 -3.33 15.86
C VAL A 54 -7.03 -3.07 15.40
N HIS A 55 -6.22 -4.12 15.39
CA HIS A 55 -4.83 -4.10 14.97
C HIS A 55 -4.66 -5.08 13.81
N PRO A 56 -4.85 -4.63 12.55
CA PRO A 56 -4.75 -5.50 11.39
C PRO A 56 -3.29 -5.89 11.13
N VAL A 57 -3.08 -7.16 10.81
CA VAL A 57 -1.81 -7.66 10.29
C VAL A 57 -2.08 -8.28 8.93
N VAL A 58 -1.34 -7.88 7.90
CA VAL A 58 -1.59 -8.32 6.52
C VAL A 58 -0.33 -8.92 5.92
N VAL A 59 -0.47 -9.91 5.05
CA VAL A 59 0.60 -10.35 4.15
C VAL A 59 0.35 -9.70 2.80
N MET A 60 1.27 -8.82 2.42
CA MET A 60 1.26 -8.09 1.18
C MET A 60 2.18 -8.76 0.18
N GLN A 61 1.70 -8.97 -1.04
CA GLN A 61 2.46 -9.50 -2.15
C GLN A 61 2.69 -8.43 -3.23
N LEU A 62 3.94 -8.28 -3.67
CA LEU A 62 4.33 -7.42 -4.80
C LEU A 62 4.89 -8.25 -5.95
N ARG A 63 4.27 -8.13 -7.12
CA ARG A 63 4.69 -8.81 -8.35
C ARG A 63 4.90 -7.80 -9.45
N HIS A 64 6.05 -7.88 -10.11
CA HIS A 64 6.30 -7.08 -11.30
C HIS A 64 6.06 -7.95 -12.55
N ARG A 65 5.15 -7.51 -13.42
CA ARG A 65 4.85 -8.16 -14.71
C ARG A 65 4.56 -7.10 -15.76
N ASP A 66 5.19 -7.22 -16.93
CA ASP A 66 4.92 -6.37 -18.10
C ASP A 66 4.99 -4.85 -17.83
N GLY A 67 5.92 -4.42 -16.98
CA GLY A 67 6.10 -3.00 -16.61
C GLY A 67 5.08 -2.49 -15.59
N VAL A 68 4.30 -3.38 -14.98
CA VAL A 68 3.34 -3.10 -13.93
C VAL A 68 3.75 -3.80 -12.65
N LEU A 69 3.77 -3.06 -11.54
CA LEU A 69 3.94 -3.59 -10.21
C LEU A 69 2.57 -3.79 -9.57
N ASP A 70 2.10 -5.04 -9.53
CA ASP A 70 0.88 -5.44 -8.85
C ASP A 70 1.11 -5.59 -7.34
N LEU A 71 0.14 -5.10 -6.57
CA LEU A 71 0.12 -5.15 -5.12
C LEU A 71 -1.16 -5.84 -4.67
N ARG A 72 -1.08 -6.88 -3.83
CA ARG A 72 -2.28 -7.51 -3.26
C ARG A 72 -2.06 -8.05 -1.86
N ILE A 73 -3.12 -8.06 -1.06
CA ILE A 73 -3.12 -8.83 0.18
C ILE A 73 -3.43 -10.29 -0.15
N THR A 74 -2.61 -11.21 0.38
CA THR A 74 -2.81 -12.66 0.26
C THR A 74 -3.36 -13.27 1.54
N GLU A 75 -3.01 -12.71 2.70
CA GLU A 75 -3.49 -13.14 4.01
C GLU A 75 -3.71 -11.93 4.91
N TRP A 76 -4.63 -12.04 5.87
CA TRP A 76 -4.85 -11.00 6.86
C TRP A 76 -5.30 -11.61 8.19
N GLU A 77 -5.07 -10.87 9.28
CA GLU A 77 -5.43 -11.21 10.64
C GLU A 77 -5.91 -9.95 11.37
N LEU A 78 -7.03 -10.02 12.08
CA LEU A 78 -7.52 -8.93 12.93
C LEU A 78 -7.25 -9.23 14.40
N ARG A 79 -6.41 -8.41 15.05
CA ARG A 79 -6.10 -8.51 16.48
C ARG A 79 -6.79 -7.41 17.29
N GLY A 80 -6.88 -7.59 18.59
CA GLY A 80 -7.42 -6.58 19.53
C GLY A 80 -8.94 -6.57 19.67
N LEU A 81 -9.65 -7.51 19.05
CA LEU A 81 -11.07 -7.74 19.29
C LEU A 81 -11.27 -8.70 20.46
N GLU A 82 -12.14 -8.33 21.41
CA GLU A 82 -12.62 -9.27 22.41
C GLU A 82 -13.46 -10.37 21.75
N ARG A 83 -13.56 -11.55 22.37
CA ARG A 83 -14.28 -12.72 21.80
C ARG A 83 -15.72 -12.41 21.38
N GLY A 84 -16.42 -11.51 22.08
CA GLY A 84 -17.79 -11.11 21.74
C GLY A 84 -17.91 -10.18 20.52
N TYR A 85 -16.82 -9.56 20.09
CA TYR A 85 -16.76 -8.62 18.97
C TYR A 85 -16.00 -9.16 17.75
N ALA A 86 -15.39 -10.34 17.86
CA ALA A 86 -14.81 -11.03 16.73
C ALA A 86 -15.92 -11.39 15.70
N PRO A 87 -15.81 -10.96 14.44
CA PRO A 87 -16.79 -11.31 13.44
C PRO A 87 -16.72 -12.80 13.11
N ALA A 88 -17.88 -13.43 12.88
CA ALA A 88 -17.95 -14.84 12.49
C ALA A 88 -17.29 -15.11 11.13
N SER A 89 -17.31 -14.11 10.26
CA SER A 89 -16.53 -14.08 9.03
C SER A 89 -16.09 -12.64 8.75
N PHE A 90 -14.85 -12.47 8.35
CA PHE A 90 -14.32 -11.22 7.83
C PHE A 90 -13.48 -11.55 6.60
N ASP A 91 -13.38 -10.63 5.65
CA ASP A 91 -12.46 -10.69 4.53
C ASP A 91 -12.02 -9.27 4.17
N LEU A 92 -10.72 -9.09 3.98
CA LEU A 92 -10.11 -7.85 3.52
C LEU A 92 -9.42 -8.08 2.18
N GLY A 93 -10.06 -7.61 1.13
CA GLY A 93 -9.49 -7.56 -0.20
C GLY A 93 -8.81 -6.22 -0.45
N VAL A 94 -7.52 -6.25 -0.77
CA VAL A 94 -6.80 -5.09 -1.29
C VAL A 94 -6.04 -5.52 -2.53
N ARG A 95 -6.25 -4.77 -3.62
CA ARG A 95 -5.53 -4.94 -4.88
C ARG A 95 -5.16 -3.58 -5.44
N GLY A 96 -3.96 -3.44 -5.93
CA GLY A 96 -3.51 -2.23 -6.60
C GLY A 96 -2.47 -2.53 -7.65
N SER A 97 -2.15 -1.51 -8.44
CA SER A 97 -1.11 -1.58 -9.45
C SER A 97 -0.39 -0.23 -9.54
N LEU A 98 0.91 -0.28 -9.79
CA LEU A 98 1.77 0.88 -10.04
C LEU A 98 2.43 0.70 -11.41
N TYR A 99 2.37 1.73 -12.26
CA TYR A 99 2.92 1.68 -13.61
C TYR A 99 3.33 3.06 -14.13
N ALA A 100 4.24 3.07 -15.10
CA ALA A 100 4.66 4.27 -15.80
C ALA A 100 3.63 4.66 -16.88
N ASP A 101 2.84 5.71 -16.63
CA ASP A 101 1.91 6.28 -17.62
C ASP A 101 2.65 7.14 -18.65
N ARG A 102 2.69 6.65 -19.88
CA ARG A 102 3.36 7.28 -21.04
C ARG A 102 2.38 7.90 -22.04
N SER A 103 1.10 8.04 -21.69
CA SER A 103 0.06 8.55 -22.60
C SER A 103 0.35 9.93 -23.20
N ARG A 104 1.24 10.74 -22.58
CA ARG A 104 1.66 12.06 -23.06
C ARG A 104 3.09 12.12 -23.61
N GLY A 105 3.69 10.97 -23.93
CA GLY A 105 5.05 10.85 -24.46
C GLY A 105 6.15 10.79 -23.39
N ARG A 106 7.39 10.46 -23.79
CA ARG A 106 8.52 10.19 -22.85
C ARG A 106 8.85 11.36 -21.91
N ARG A 107 8.71 12.61 -22.37
CA ARG A 107 9.01 13.81 -21.55
C ARG A 107 7.94 14.12 -20.48
N ALA A 108 6.80 13.44 -20.52
CA ALA A 108 5.69 13.64 -19.60
C ALA A 108 5.26 12.34 -18.92
N CYS A 109 6.15 11.34 -18.87
CA CYS A 109 5.90 10.06 -18.22
C CYS A 109 5.73 10.27 -16.71
N ARG A 110 4.69 9.67 -16.13
CA ARG A 110 4.32 9.82 -14.72
C ARG A 110 4.08 8.47 -14.09
N LEU A 111 4.45 8.31 -12.82
CA LEU A 111 4.04 7.14 -12.07
C LEU A 111 2.54 7.25 -11.75
N ARG A 112 1.76 6.23 -12.12
CA ARG A 112 0.35 6.10 -11.75
C ARG A 112 0.14 4.90 -10.84
N GLY A 113 -0.77 5.07 -9.90
CA GLY A 113 -1.26 4.01 -9.03
C GLY A 113 -2.78 3.86 -9.14
N HIS A 114 -3.25 2.62 -9.06
CA HIS A 114 -4.64 2.30 -8.80
C HIS A 114 -4.74 1.42 -7.56
N LEU A 115 -5.77 1.63 -6.74
CA LEU A 115 -6.01 0.86 -5.52
C LEU A 115 -7.51 0.59 -5.37
N LYS A 116 -7.85 -0.66 -5.11
CA LYS A 116 -9.18 -1.14 -4.79
C LYS A 116 -9.15 -1.85 -3.44
N ILE A 117 -10.04 -1.41 -2.55
CA ILE A 117 -10.22 -1.98 -1.21
C ILE A 117 -11.65 -2.50 -1.12
N SER A 118 -11.83 -3.71 -0.58
CA SER A 118 -13.12 -4.32 -0.31
C SER A 118 -13.08 -4.99 1.05
N ILE A 119 -14.14 -4.82 1.83
CA ILE A 119 -14.30 -5.47 3.14
C ILE A 119 -15.63 -6.21 3.13
N THR A 120 -15.59 -7.50 3.47
CA THR A 120 -16.79 -8.31 3.71
C THR A 120 -16.77 -8.76 5.16
N CYS A 121 -17.87 -8.60 5.88
CA CYS A 121 -17.91 -8.95 7.30
C CYS A 121 -19.32 -9.33 7.73
N VAL A 122 -19.43 -10.38 8.55
CA VAL A 122 -20.66 -10.68 9.28
C VAL A 122 -20.58 -10.01 10.64
N LEU A 123 -21.51 -9.09 10.89
CA LEU A 123 -21.54 -8.31 12.12
C LEU A 123 -21.66 -9.22 13.35
N PRO A 124 -20.79 -9.04 14.36
CA PRO A 124 -20.88 -9.79 15.60
C PRO A 124 -22.19 -9.44 16.34
N PRO A 125 -22.71 -10.33 17.20
CA PRO A 125 -24.02 -10.15 17.83
C PRO A 125 -24.25 -8.79 18.52
N PRO A 126 -23.28 -8.23 19.28
CA PRO A 126 -23.45 -6.91 19.90
C PRO A 126 -23.66 -5.78 18.87
N MET A 127 -23.13 -5.92 17.66
CA MET A 127 -23.24 -4.91 16.60
C MET A 127 -24.57 -4.95 15.85
N ARG A 128 -25.40 -5.97 16.06
CA ARG A 128 -26.74 -6.06 15.44
C ARG A 128 -27.74 -5.06 16.03
N LEU A 129 -27.47 -4.56 17.23
CA LEU A 129 -28.29 -3.53 17.89
C LEU A 129 -28.05 -2.13 17.32
N VAL A 130 -26.94 -1.93 16.60
CA VAL A 130 -26.63 -0.64 15.99
C VAL A 130 -27.50 -0.45 14.73
N PRO A 131 -28.18 0.70 14.58
CA PRO A 131 -28.98 0.98 13.38
C PRO A 131 -28.18 0.81 12.09
N LYS A 132 -28.82 0.24 11.06
CA LYS A 132 -28.17 -0.07 9.77
C LYS A 132 -27.52 1.16 9.12
N ASP A 133 -28.13 2.33 9.26
CA ASP A 133 -27.61 3.58 8.69
C ASP A 133 -26.32 4.03 9.40
N VAL A 134 -26.25 3.85 10.71
CA VAL A 134 -25.02 4.11 11.49
C VAL A 134 -23.92 3.13 11.07
N MET A 135 -24.25 1.84 10.95
CA MET A 135 -23.28 0.83 10.51
C MET A 135 -22.74 1.09 9.10
N ARG A 136 -23.61 1.53 8.17
CA ARG A 136 -23.21 1.91 6.82
C ARG A 136 -22.23 3.09 6.86
N GLY A 137 -22.54 4.14 7.60
CA GLY A 137 -21.65 5.28 7.78
C GLY A 137 -20.30 4.89 8.40
N VAL A 138 -20.30 3.97 9.37
CA VAL A 138 -19.07 3.41 9.95
C VAL A 138 -18.26 2.66 8.89
N ALA A 139 -18.88 1.76 8.11
CA ALA A 139 -18.21 1.00 7.07
C ALA A 139 -17.58 1.91 5.99
N GLU A 140 -18.34 2.90 5.52
CA GLU A 140 -17.85 3.92 4.59
C GLU A 140 -16.67 4.70 5.19
N SER A 141 -16.76 5.13 6.45
CA SER A 141 -15.68 5.85 7.12
C SER A 141 -14.40 5.02 7.29
N VAL A 142 -14.53 3.70 7.50
CA VAL A 142 -13.38 2.79 7.65
C VAL A 142 -12.72 2.60 6.29
N LEU A 143 -13.50 2.32 5.25
CA LEU A 143 -12.99 2.18 3.88
C LEU A 143 -12.32 3.47 3.39
N GLN A 144 -12.94 4.63 3.63
CA GLN A 144 -12.39 5.92 3.26
C GLN A 144 -11.07 6.20 3.99
N ARG A 145 -11.02 6.00 5.32
CA ARG A 145 -9.79 6.19 6.10
C ARG A 145 -8.66 5.27 5.64
N LEU A 146 -8.97 4.01 5.34
CA LEU A 146 -8.00 3.06 4.79
C LEU A 146 -7.48 3.53 3.43
N ALA A 147 -8.38 3.90 2.51
CA ALA A 147 -8.02 4.35 1.17
C ALA A 147 -7.17 5.64 1.21
N GLU A 148 -7.58 6.63 2.00
CA GLU A 148 -6.87 7.90 2.14
C GLU A 148 -5.50 7.73 2.79
N LYS A 149 -5.40 6.87 3.80
CA LYS A 149 -4.12 6.58 4.46
C LYS A 149 -3.17 5.87 3.51
N MET A 150 -3.61 4.79 2.87
CA MET A 150 -2.79 4.05 1.91
C MET A 150 -2.35 4.94 0.76
N LYS A 151 -3.26 5.76 0.21
CA LYS A 151 -2.91 6.73 -0.83
C LYS A 151 -1.83 7.70 -0.36
N ARG A 152 -1.96 8.28 0.83
CA ARG A 152 -0.96 9.21 1.38
C ARG A 152 0.39 8.54 1.60
N ASP A 153 0.41 7.36 2.22
CA ASP A 153 1.65 6.63 2.51
C ASP A 153 2.38 6.26 1.21
N VAL A 154 1.62 5.83 0.19
CA VAL A 154 2.14 5.55 -1.16
C VAL A 154 2.63 6.83 -1.84
N ASP A 155 1.82 7.89 -1.90
CA ASP A 155 2.19 9.13 -2.59
C ASP A 155 3.44 9.76 -1.96
N VAL A 156 3.47 9.95 -0.65
CA VAL A 156 4.61 10.56 0.05
C VAL A 156 5.85 9.67 -0.05
N GLY A 157 5.67 8.37 0.21
CA GLY A 157 6.74 7.38 0.23
C GLY A 157 7.45 7.22 -1.11
N LEU A 158 6.67 6.94 -2.17
CA LEU A 158 7.22 6.74 -3.51
C LEU A 158 7.87 8.02 -4.07
N ILE A 159 7.31 9.20 -3.78
CA ILE A 159 7.91 10.47 -4.18
C ILE A 159 9.28 10.67 -3.54
N ALA A 160 9.37 10.49 -2.22
CA ALA A 160 10.62 10.69 -1.50
C ALA A 160 11.68 9.68 -1.93
N ASP A 161 11.31 8.40 -2.06
CA ASP A 161 12.25 7.35 -2.39
C ASP A 161 12.69 7.39 -3.86
N PHE A 162 11.82 7.75 -4.80
CA PHE A 162 12.23 7.95 -6.20
C PHE A 162 13.26 9.09 -6.33
N GLN A 163 13.12 10.18 -5.57
CA GLN A 163 14.13 11.23 -5.54
C GLN A 163 15.47 10.73 -4.98
N LYS A 164 15.45 9.81 -4.01
CA LYS A 164 16.66 9.16 -3.50
C LYS A 164 17.29 8.26 -4.58
N PHE A 165 16.49 7.41 -5.23
CA PHE A 165 16.93 6.54 -6.32
C PHE A 165 17.64 7.32 -7.44
N ARG A 166 17.07 8.46 -7.83
CA ARG A 166 17.69 9.34 -8.83
C ARG A 166 19.08 9.83 -8.44
N ARG A 167 19.25 10.24 -7.18
CA ARG A 167 20.54 10.74 -6.68
C ARG A 167 21.59 9.65 -6.68
N GLU A 168 21.22 8.45 -6.27
CA GLU A 168 22.11 7.28 -6.29
C GLU A 168 22.56 6.92 -7.72
N LYS A 169 21.63 6.94 -8.69
CA LYS A 169 21.97 6.72 -10.10
C LYS A 169 22.89 7.78 -10.68
N ALA A 170 22.65 9.05 -10.35
CA ALA A 170 23.52 10.15 -10.79
C ALA A 170 24.94 10.01 -10.21
N ALA A 171 25.06 9.66 -8.92
CA ALA A 171 26.35 9.46 -8.27
C ALA A 171 27.11 8.26 -8.87
N ALA A 172 26.43 7.15 -9.13
CA ALA A 172 27.04 5.98 -9.77
C ALA A 172 27.54 6.27 -11.20
N ALA A 173 26.78 7.05 -11.98
CA ALA A 173 27.18 7.47 -13.31
C ALA A 173 28.43 8.37 -13.30
N ALA A 174 28.53 9.29 -12.32
CA ALA A 174 29.71 10.14 -12.14
C ALA A 174 30.96 9.33 -11.78
N ALA A 175 30.84 8.39 -10.83
CA ALA A 175 31.95 7.53 -10.42
C ALA A 175 32.46 6.62 -11.55
N THR A 176 31.57 6.20 -12.47
CA THR A 176 31.93 5.39 -13.64
C THR A 176 32.61 6.22 -14.74
N ALA A 177 32.38 7.54 -14.79
CA ALA A 177 33.00 8.43 -15.75
C ALA A 177 34.40 8.93 -15.32
N GLU A 178 34.72 8.78 -14.03
CA GLU A 178 36.02 9.15 -13.44
C GLU A 178 37.01 7.96 -13.31
N SER A 179 36.60 6.74 -13.68
CA SER A 179 37.45 5.53 -13.76
C SER A 179 37.79 5.19 -15.21
#